data_AF-A0A7T1MQ71-F1
#
_entry.id   AF-A0A7T1MQ71-F1
#
_cell.length_a   1.000
_cell.length_b   1.000
_cell.length_c   1.000
_cell.angle_alpha   90.00
_cell.angle_beta   90.00
_cell.angle_gamma   90.00
#
_symmetry.space_group_name_H-M   'P 1'
#
loop_
_entity.id
_entity.type
_entity.pdbx_description
1 polymer ?
#
loop_
_entity_poly.entity_id
_entity_poly.type
_entity_poly.pdbx_seq_one_letter_code
_entity_poly.pdbx_strand_id
1 'polypeptide(L)'
;MVIQAARRVLFEALDHCAPAADVCGVVLKANPANFQGRIVQAMPVLLPDEQFVPIDLIRARRSRSGPSRLRFPRTTPSPTTV
;
A
#
# COMPACT_ATOMS: atom_id res chain seq x y z
N MET A 1 -5.57 -0.79 11.93
CA MET A 1 -4.29 -0.24 12.44
C MET A 1 -3.05 -1.00 11.93
N VAL A 2 -3.08 -2.33 11.79
CA VAL A 2 -1.95 -3.15 11.29
C VAL A 2 -1.36 -2.67 9.95
N ILE A 3 -2.17 -2.48 8.91
CA ILE A 3 -1.68 -2.04 7.59
C ILE A 3 -1.05 -0.64 7.64
N GLN A 4 -1.59 0.27 8.45
CA GLN A 4 -1.03 1.61 8.62
C GLN A 4 0.35 1.55 9.29
N ALA A 5 0.51 0.70 10.31
CA ALA A 5 1.80 0.45 10.94
C ALA A 5 2.81 -0.15 9.96
N ALA A 6 2.41 -1.15 9.18
CA ALA A 6 3.27 -1.75 8.16
C ALA A 6 3.73 -0.73 7.10
N ARG A 7 2.84 0.19 6.70
CA ARG A 7 3.18 1.28 5.78
C ARG A 7 4.21 2.25 6.37
N ARG A 8 4.12 2.55 7.68
CA ARG A 8 5.11 3.41 8.36
C ARG A 8 6.50 2.77 8.34
N VAL A 9 6.60 1.51 8.76
CA VAL A 9 7.87 0.75 8.76
C VAL A 9 8.45 0.66 7.35
N LEU A 10 7.61 0.39 6.34
CA LEU A 10 8.04 0.35 4.95
C LEU A 10 8.57 1.71 4.48
N PHE A 11 7.87 2.80 4.80
CA PHE A 11 8.26 4.14 4.37
C PHE A 11 9.57 4.60 5.01
N GLU A 12 9.70 4.41 6.33
CA GLU A 12 10.93 4.72 7.07
C GLU A 12 12.15 3.99 6.50
N ALA A 13 12.00 2.71 6.18
CA ALA A 13 13.07 1.93 5.59
C ALA A 13 13.40 2.33 4.14
N LEU A 14 12.44 2.84 3.37
CA LEU A 14 12.69 3.40 2.04
C LEU A 14 13.40 4.77 2.11
N ASP A 15 13.11 5.57 3.15
CA ASP A 15 13.78 6.85 3.38
C ASP A 15 15.24 6.67 3.83
N HIS A 16 15.55 5.54 4.47
CA HIS A 16 16.89 5.28 5.04
C HIS A 16 17.75 4.31 4.22
N CYS A 17 17.16 3.56 3.29
CA CYS A 17 17.86 2.56 2.50
C CYS A 17 17.54 2.73 1.00
N ALA A 18 18.57 2.74 0.16
CA ALA A 18 18.39 2.67 -1.29
C ALA A 18 17.53 1.43 -1.62
N PRO A 19 16.60 1.50 -2.60
CA PRO A 19 15.60 0.46 -2.82
C PRO A 19 16.27 -0.86 -3.21
N ALA A 20 16.63 -1.65 -2.21
CA ALA A 20 17.09 -3.01 -2.39
C ALA A 20 15.87 -3.76 -2.94
N ALA A 21 15.99 -4.18 -4.19
CA ALA A 21 14.97 -4.92 -4.90
C ALA A 21 14.52 -6.12 -4.05
N ASP A 22 13.22 -6.40 -4.11
CA ASP A 22 12.53 -7.56 -3.52
C ASP A 22 12.20 -7.51 -2.03
N VAL A 23 11.56 -6.43 -1.58
CA VAL A 23 10.81 -6.45 -0.32
C VAL A 23 9.63 -7.43 -0.45
N CYS A 24 9.66 -8.51 0.33
CA CYS A 24 8.60 -9.51 0.44
C CYS A 24 7.44 -9.04 1.34
N GLY A 25 7.77 -8.29 2.40
CA GLY A 25 6.76 -7.73 3.31
C GLY A 25 7.35 -7.10 4.55
N VAL A 26 6.50 -6.92 5.56
CA VAL A 26 6.86 -6.33 6.85
C VAL A 26 6.41 -7.28 7.96
N VAL A 27 7.27 -7.50 8.96
CA VAL A 27 6.89 -8.16 10.21
C VAL A 27 6.66 -7.10 11.27
N LEU A 28 5.52 -7.15 11.95
CA LEU A 28 5.14 -6.26 13.04
C LEU A 28 5.10 -7.03 14.36
N LYS A 29 5.49 -6.38 15.46
CA LYS A 29 5.24 -6.92 16.80
C LYS A 29 3.81 -6.59 17.26
N ALA A 30 3.22 -7.48 18.07
CA ALA A 30 1.86 -7.36 18.60
C ALA A 30 1.68 -6.26 19.66
N ASN A 31 2.72 -5.46 19.95
CA ASN A 31 2.63 -4.40 20.95
C ASN A 31 1.94 -3.15 20.37
N PRO A 32 0.74 -2.79 20.83
CA PRO A 32 -0.01 -1.65 20.32
C PRO A 32 0.58 -0.28 20.71
N ALA A 33 1.44 -0.23 21.75
CA ALA A 33 2.06 1.01 22.21
C ALA A 33 3.29 1.41 21.37
N ASN A 34 3.89 0.44 20.66
CA ASN A 34 5.08 0.68 19.86
C ASN A 34 5.00 -0.17 18.59
N PHE A 35 4.58 0.46 17.48
CA PHE A 35 4.51 -0.16 16.17
C PHE A 35 5.92 -0.32 15.58
N GLN A 36 6.72 -1.17 16.22
CA GLN A 36 8.01 -1.59 15.73
C GLN A 36 7.84 -2.79 14.80
N GLY A 37 8.61 -2.77 13.72
CA GLY A 37 8.64 -3.84 12.75
C GLY A 37 9.94 -3.85 11.97
N ARG A 38 10.03 -4.81 11.04
CA ARG A 38 11.17 -4.95 10.15
C ARG A 38 10.71 -5.30 8.75
N ILE A 39 11.46 -4.84 7.76
CA ILE A 39 11.33 -5.30 6.38
C ILE A 39 11.91 -6.71 6.26
N VAL A 40 11.25 -7.55 5.48
CA VAL A 40 11.75 -8.87 5.10
C VAL A 40 11.77 -9.01 3.59
N GLN A 41 12.84 -9.62 3.07
CA GLN A 41 13.07 -9.86 1.64
C GLN A 41 12.67 -11.30 1.23
N ALA A 42 12.36 -12.16 2.20
CA ALA A 42 11.88 -13.52 2.01
C ALA A 42 10.83 -13.87 3.07
N MET A 43 10.16 -15.01 2.92
CA MET A 43 9.15 -15.48 3.88
C MET A 43 9.78 -15.68 5.28
N PRO A 44 9.33 -14.95 6.31
CA PRO A 44 9.91 -15.04 7.64
C PRO A 44 9.30 -16.18 8.46
N VAL A 45 10.08 -16.71 9.40
CA VAL A 45 9.55 -17.47 10.53
C VAL A 45 9.10 -16.47 11.59
N LEU A 46 7.89 -16.64 12.11
CA LEU A 46 7.27 -15.72 13.06
C LEU A 46 7.35 -16.24 14.48
N LEU A 47 7.61 -15.33 15.41
CA LEU A 47 7.35 -15.53 16.82
C LEU A 47 5.83 -15.44 17.11
N PRO A 48 5.36 -15.94 18.26
CA PRO A 48 3.93 -15.87 18.64
C PRO A 48 3.36 -14.44 18.65
N ASP A 49 4.19 -13.47 19.00
CA ASP A 49 3.81 -12.05 19.08
C ASP A 49 4.17 -11.27 17.79
N GLU A 50 4.47 -11.97 16.70
CA GLU A 50 4.80 -11.36 15.42
C GLU A 50 3.71 -11.62 14.38
N GLN A 51 3.44 -10.58 13.58
CA GLN A 51 2.51 -10.65 12.48
C GLN A 51 3.22 -10.28 11.18
N PHE A 52 3.21 -11.19 10.21
CA PHE A 52 3.66 -10.90 8.86
C PHE A 52 2.58 -10.20 8.04
N VAL A 53 2.97 -9.14 7.34
CA VAL A 53 2.14 -8.40 6.40
C VAL A 53 2.84 -8.44 5.03
N PRO A 54 2.30 -9.19 4.06
CA PRO A 54 2.83 -9.24 2.69
C PRO A 54 2.86 -7.86 2.03
N ILE A 55 3.88 -7.61 1.20
CA ILE A 55 4.05 -6.32 0.51
C ILE A 55 2.84 -5.95 -0.37
N ASP A 56 2.15 -6.94 -0.93
CA ASP A 56 0.95 -6.77 -1.74
C ASP A 56 -0.22 -6.14 -0.96
N LEU A 57 -0.32 -6.42 0.35
CA LEU A 57 -1.32 -5.83 1.23
C LEU A 57 -0.93 -4.40 1.65
N ILE A 58 0.37 -4.11 1.73
CA ILE A 58 0.90 -2.82 2.18
C ILE A 58 0.84 -1.78 1.07
N ARG A 59 1.28 -2.13 -0.14
CA ARG A 59 1.31 -1.22 -1.29
C ARG A 59 -0.08 -0.84 -1.77
N ALA A 60 -1.10 -1.56 -1.30
CA ALA A 60 -2.40 -1.70 -1.92
C ALA A 60 -2.23 -2.14 -3.37
N ARG A 61 -2.95 -3.17 -3.81
CA ARG A 61 -3.37 -3.12 -5.22
C ARG A 61 -4.04 -1.76 -5.37
N ARG A 62 -3.52 -0.92 -6.26
CA ARG A 62 -4.40 -0.13 -7.11
C ARG A 62 -5.29 -1.18 -7.78
N SER A 63 -6.30 -1.69 -7.06
CA SER A 63 -7.45 -2.31 -7.66
C SER A 63 -7.87 -1.26 -8.65
N ARG A 64 -7.69 -1.61 -9.93
CA ARG A 64 -7.93 -0.82 -11.13
C ARG A 64 -8.73 0.42 -10.73
N SER A 65 -8.21 1.63 -10.91
CA SER A 65 -8.66 2.42 -12.06
C SER A 65 -9.55 1.58 -12.99
N GLY A 66 -10.76 1.22 -12.52
CA GLY A 66 -11.90 1.04 -13.40
C GLY A 66 -11.88 2.33 -14.19
N PRO A 67 -11.87 2.23 -15.53
CA PRO A 67 -11.46 3.34 -16.38
C PRO A 67 -12.13 4.57 -15.82
N SER A 68 -11.33 5.49 -15.28
CA SER A 68 -11.79 6.85 -15.06
C SER A 68 -12.03 7.35 -16.48
N ARG A 69 -13.15 6.91 -17.06
CA ARG A 69 -13.78 7.56 -18.18
C ARG A 69 -14.09 8.90 -17.57
N LEU A 70 -13.15 9.82 -17.72
CA LEU A 70 -13.42 11.24 -17.63
C LEU A 70 -14.66 11.40 -18.50
N ARG A 71 -15.81 11.50 -17.83
CA ARG A 71 -17.09 11.71 -18.49
C ARG A 71 -17.00 13.13 -18.96
N PHE A 72 -16.51 13.31 -20.18
CA PHE A 72 -16.62 14.58 -20.85
C PHE A 72 -18.11 14.89 -20.93
N PRO A 73 -18.56 16.04 -20.42
CA PRO A 73 -19.94 16.46 -20.61
C PRO A 73 -20.20 16.52 -22.12
N ARG A 74 -21.20 15.77 -22.60
CA ARG A 74 -21.70 15.93 -23.98
C ARG A 74 -22.29 17.32 -24.09
N THR A 75 -21.65 18.22 -24.84
CA THR A 75 -22.31 19.44 -25.31
C THR A 75 -23.53 19.04 -26.12
N THR A 76 -24.72 19.42 -25.65
CA THR A 76 -25.95 19.33 -26.43
C THR A 76 -25.88 20.36 -27.56
N PRO A 77 -26.10 19.98 -28.84
CA PRO A 77 -26.19 20.96 -29.91
C PRO A 77 -27.43 21.84 -29.67
N SER A 78 -27.23 23.15 -29.75
CA SER A 78 -28.29 24.16 -29.62
C SER A 78 -29.33 24.01 -30.74
N PRO A 79 -30.63 24.26 -30.46
CA PRO A 79 -31.67 24.20 -31.48
C PRO A 79 -31.44 25.28 -32.53
N THR A 80 -31.40 24.87 -33.80
CA THR A 80 -31.43 25.77 -34.95
C THR A 80 -32.75 26.51 -34.97
N THR A 81 -32.70 27.81 -34.73
CA THR A 81 -33.80 28.75 -34.98
C THR A 81 -34.09 28.79 -36.49
N VAL A 82 -35.36 28.59 -36.86
CA VAL A 82 -35.92 28.99 -38.15
C VAL A 82 -37.00 30.02 -37.86
#